data_AF-A0A848DBJ0-F1
#
_entry.id   AF-A0A848DBJ0-F1
#
_cell.length_a   1.000
_cell.length_b   1.000
_cell.length_c   1.000
_cell.angle_alpha   90.00
_cell.angle_beta   90.00
_cell.angle_gamma   90.00
#
_symmetry.space_group_name_H-M   'P 1'
#
loop_
_entity.id
_entity.type
_entity.pdbx_description
1 polymer ?
#
loop_
_entity_poly.entity_id
_entity_poly.type
_entity_poly.pdbx_seq_one_letter_code
_entity_poly.pdbx_strand_id
1 'polypeptide(L)' 'MAAKIRIKGHVPRNELIETQKKTKDARLYRNIEIVLFAYDGLSATKIANRINCSPATVCGWIRSWNEQGLDGLT' A
#
# COMPACT_ATOMS: atom_id res chain seq x y z
N MET A 1 13.81 -13.24 -9.67
CA MET A 1 14.09 -12.13 -8.72
C MET A 1 12.81 -11.30 -8.57
N ALA A 2 12.35 -11.05 -7.35
CA ALA A 2 11.18 -10.17 -7.15
C ALA A 2 11.62 -8.71 -7.24
N ALA A 3 11.00 -7.93 -8.12
CA ALA A 3 11.30 -6.51 -8.28
C ALA A 3 11.07 -5.76 -6.95
N LYS A 4 12.03 -4.91 -6.57
CA LYS A 4 11.89 -4.03 -5.41
C LYS A 4 10.89 -2.92 -5.75
N ILE A 5 9.97 -2.66 -4.83
CA ILE A 5 9.02 -1.57 -4.93
C ILE A 5 9.73 -0.25 -4.60
N ARG A 6 9.49 0.80 -5.40
CA ARG A 6 9.83 2.18 -5.04
C ARG A 6 8.58 2.86 -4.47
N ILE A 7 8.67 3.36 -3.25
CA ILE A 7 7.57 4.03 -2.55
C ILE A 7 7.98 5.46 -2.16
N LYS A 8 7.09 6.43 -2.42
CA LYS A 8 7.27 7.81 -1.99
C LYS A 8 6.73 8.01 -0.57
N GLY A 9 7.48 8.76 0.23
CA GLY A 9 7.13 9.12 1.60
C GLY A 9 6.16 10.30 1.68
N HIS A 10 4.90 10.14 1.27
CA HIS A 10 3.91 11.22 1.36
C HIS A 10 3.51 11.57 2.79
N VAL A 11 3.34 10.54 3.63
CA VAL A 11 3.03 10.68 5.06
C VAL A 11 3.84 9.64 5.85
N PRO A 12 4.17 9.92 7.12
CA PRO A 12 4.88 8.96 7.96
C PRO A 12 4.04 7.70 8.22
N ARG A 13 4.73 6.58 8.47
CA ARG A 13 4.11 5.26 8.72
C ARG A 13 3.07 5.29 9.85
N ASN A 14 3.33 6.04 10.92
CA ASN A 14 2.41 6.09 12.07
C ASN A 14 1.07 6.74 11.69
N GLU A 15 1.09 7.76 10.85
CA GLU A 15 -0.11 8.46 10.39
C GLU A 15 -0.95 7.57 9.46
N LEU A 16 -0.30 6.77 8.60
CA LEU A 16 -0.97 5.71 7.81
C LEU A 16 -1.67 4.70 8.70
N ILE A 17 -1.02 4.23 9.77
CA ILE A 17 -1.61 3.27 10.72
C ILE A 17 -2.81 3.87 11.44
N GLU A 18 -2.71 5.12 11.88
CA GLU A 18 -3.86 5.82 12.47
C GLU A 18 -5.02 5.94 11.49
N THR A 19 -4.74 6.28 10.24
CA THR A 19 -5.75 6.38 9.17
C THR A 19 -6.40 5.02 8.92
N GLN A 20 -5.60 3.95 8.87
CA GLN A 20 -6.09 2.58 8.71
C GLN A 20 -7.02 2.16 9.86
N LYS A 21 -6.70 2.54 11.11
CA LYS A 21 -7.54 2.22 12.28
C LYS A 21 -8.84 3.00 12.32
N LYS A 22 -8.83 4.24 11.80
CA LYS A 22 -10.00 5.14 11.80
C LYS A 22 -10.94 4.87 10.62
N THR A 23 -10.44 4.33 9.52
CA THR A 23 -11.27 4.05 8.35
C THR A 23 -12.24 2.89 8.60
N LYS A 24 -13.49 3.06 8.14
CA LYS A 24 -14.50 1.99 8.06
C LYS A 24 -14.59 1.38 6.67
N ASP A 25 -13.88 1.97 5.71
CA ASP A 25 -13.84 1.51 4.33
C ASP A 25 -12.85 0.34 4.20
N ALA A 26 -13.37 -0.84 3.87
CA ALA A 26 -12.57 -2.05 3.74
C ALA A 26 -11.55 -1.97 2.58
N ARG A 27 -11.86 -1.21 1.53
CA ARG A 27 -10.95 -0.98 0.40
C ARG A 27 -9.80 -0.07 0.83
N LEU A 28 -10.11 1.05 1.47
CA LEU A 28 -9.09 1.97 1.99
C LEU A 28 -8.20 1.26 3.02
N TYR A 29 -8.78 0.47 3.92
CA TYR A 29 -8.04 -0.33 4.91
C TYR A 29 -7.01 -1.23 4.24
N ARG A 30 -7.43 -1.99 3.22
CA ARG A 30 -6.59 -2.91 2.46
C ARG A 30 -5.50 -2.17 1.68
N ASN A 31 -5.86 -1.06 1.05
CA ASN A 31 -4.93 -0.26 0.25
C ASN A 31 -3.83 0.36 1.12
N ILE A 32 -4.18 0.85 2.31
CA ILE A 32 -3.20 1.31 3.31
C ILE A 32 -2.31 0.15 3.75
N GLU A 33 -2.85 -1.06 3.92
CA GLU A 33 -2.07 -2.25 4.28
C GLU A 33 -1.01 -2.59 3.22
N ILE A 34 -1.36 -2.50 1.93
CA ILE A 34 -0.43 -2.67 0.80
C ILE A 34 0.73 -1.66 0.92
N VAL A 35 0.41 -0.40 1.18
CA VAL A 35 1.39 0.69 1.31
C VAL A 35 2.30 0.45 2.50
N LEU A 36 1.76 0.06 3.66
CA LEU A 36 2.55 -0.26 4.86
C LEU A 36 3.54 -1.39 4.61
N PHE A 37 3.14 -2.48 3.95
CA PHE A 37 4.08 -3.54 3.59
C PHE A 37 5.16 -3.09 2.59
N ALA A 38 4.83 -2.16 1.70
CA ALA A 38 5.82 -1.57 0.80
C ALA A 38 6.82 -0.67 1.56
N TYR A 39 6.40 0.06 2.60
CA TYR A 39 7.31 0.75 3.52
C TYR A 39 8.24 -0.22 4.26
N ASP A 40 7.74 -1.40 4.63
CA ASP A 40 8.54 -2.48 5.23
C ASP A 40 9.49 -3.18 4.21
N GLY A 41 9.51 -2.72 2.96
CA GLY A 41 10.42 -3.20 1.91
C GLY A 41 10.02 -4.54 1.29
N LEU A 42 8.77 -4.99 1.49
CA LEU A 42 8.28 -6.20 0.83
C LEU A 42 8.17 -5.97 -0.68
N SER A 43 8.37 -7.04 -1.46
CA SER A 43 8.14 -7.02 -2.91
C SER A 43 6.66 -7.19 -3.24
N ALA A 44 6.24 -6.72 -4.42
CA ALA A 44 4.84 -6.78 -4.85
C ALA A 44 4.26 -8.20 -4.77
N THR A 45 5.04 -9.21 -5.12
CA THR A 45 4.64 -10.63 -5.03
C THR A 45 4.40 -11.08 -3.59
N LYS A 46 5.25 -10.66 -2.63
CA LYS A 46 5.07 -11.01 -1.21
C LYS A 46 3.83 -10.34 -0.63
N ILE A 47 3.61 -9.07 -0.97
CA ILE A 47 2.42 -8.31 -0.56
C ILE A 47 1.16 -8.96 -1.14
N ALA A 48 1.19 -9.28 -2.44
CA ALA A 48 0.09 -9.92 -3.15
C ALA A 48 -0.32 -11.26 -2.50
N ASN A 49 0.67 -12.09 -2.12
CA ASN A 49 0.40 -13.34 -1.41
C ASN A 49 -0.20 -13.10 -0.01
N ARG A 50 0.24 -12.08 0.71
CA ARG A 50 -0.32 -11.75 2.05
C ARG A 50 -1.76 -11.25 1.98
N ILE A 51 -2.07 -10.43 0.97
CA ILE A 51 -3.36 -9.76 0.82
C ILE A 51 -4.31 -10.53 -0.12
N ASN A 52 -3.89 -11.74 -0.54
CA ASN A 52 -4.62 -12.61 -1.45
C ASN A 52 -5.10 -11.87 -2.71
N CYS A 53 -4.17 -11.26 -3.43
CA CYS A 53 -4.45 -10.46 -4.62
C CYS A 53 -3.39 -10.67 -5.71
N SER A 54 -3.59 -10.05 -6.88
CA SER A 54 -2.58 -10.13 -7.94
C SER A 54 -1.42 -9.15 -7.70
N PRO A 55 -0.18 -9.48 -8.09
CA PRO A 55 0.94 -8.53 -8.05
C PRO A 55 0.68 -7.25 -8.87
N ALA A 56 -0.10 -7.35 -9.95
CA ALA A 56 -0.49 -6.21 -10.76
C ALA A 56 -1.38 -5.23 -9.98
N THR A 57 -2.32 -5.75 -9.17
CA THR A 57 -3.15 -4.95 -8.26
C THR A 57 -2.29 -4.18 -7.26
N VAL A 58 -1.29 -4.84 -6.65
CA VAL A 58 -0.34 -4.20 -5.73
C VAL A 58 0.42 -3.07 -6.42
N CYS A 59 0.99 -3.33 -7.61
CA CYS A 59 1.71 -2.32 -8.38
C CYS A 59 0.82 -1.12 -8.74
N GLY A 60 -0.45 -1.36 -9.10
CA GLY A 60 -1.42 -0.31 -9.38
C GLY A 60 -1.64 0.60 -8.18
N TRP A 61 -1.89 0.03 -6.99
CA TRP A 61 -2.10 0.83 -5.78
C TRP A 61 -0.85 1.58 -5.33
N ILE A 62 0.32 0.98 -5.43
CA ILE A 62 1.57 1.67 -5.13
C ILE A 62 1.80 2.83 -6.09
N ARG A 63 1.43 2.67 -7.37
CA ARG A 63 1.49 3.76 -8.34
C ARG A 63 0.54 4.89 -7.93
N SER A 64 -0.72 4.59 -7.63
CA SER A 64 -1.69 5.60 -7.16
C SER A 64 -1.20 6.32 -5.91
N TRP A 65 -0.63 5.58 -4.95
CA TRP A 65 0.04 6.16 -3.78
C TRP A 65 1.17 7.12 -4.21
N ASN A 66 2.07 6.68 -5.08
CA ASN A 66 3.20 7.49 -5.53
C ASN A 66 2.79 8.74 -6.33
N GLU A 67 1.61 8.74 -6.95
CA GLU A 67 1.05 9.86 -7.72
C GLU A 67 0.25 10.82 -6.84
N GLN A 68 -0.60 10.32 -5.93
CA GLN A 68 -1.64 11.11 -5.22
C GLN A 68 -1.64 10.96 -3.70
N GLY A 69 -0.80 10.10 -3.12
CA GLY A 69 -0.77 9.84 -1.68
C GLY A 69 -2.04 9.15 -1.19
N LEU A 70 -2.59 9.59 -0.05
CA LEU A 70 -3.80 9.03 0.57
C LEU A 70 -5.03 9.14 -0.33
N ASP A 71 -5.14 10.23 -1.11
CA ASP A 71 -6.27 10.45 -2.03
C ASP A 71 -6.35 9.37 -3.12
N GLY A 72 -5.20 8.85 -3.53
CA GLY A 72 -5.09 7.74 -4.49
C GLY A 72 -5.47 6.37 -3.94
N LEU A 73 -5.81 6.25 -2.65
CA LEU A 73 -6.14 4.97 -2.00
C LEU A 73 -7.65 4.76 -1.73
N THR A 74 -8.50 5.72 -2.08
CA THR A 74 -9.96 5.66 -1.85
C THR A 74 -10.68 4.90 -2.98
#